data_AF-A0A0L9TNC7-F1
#
_entry.id   AF-A0A0L9TNC7-F1
#
_cell.length_a   1.000
_cell.length_b   1.000
_cell.length_c   1.000
_cell.angle_alpha   90.00
_cell.angle_beta   90.00
_cell.angle_gamma   90.00
#
_symmetry.space_group_name_H-M   'P 1'
#
loop_
_entity.id
_entity.type
_entity.pdbx_description
1 polymer ?
#
loop_
_entity_poly.entity_id
_entity_poly.type
_entity_poly.pdbx_seq_one_letter_code
_entity_poly.pdbx_strand_id
1 'polypeptide(L)'
;MELQPESPTGRNDSPGSSPRFSKHIIDTAAPIESVKDAVSKFGGRVDWKSRRTQSLVEERSKILEDFRREETVEELENTKKLTEELRRNLETVERDEFLAKEEAERVLLKIEEMEQSIVSEASIEAKAEVEAEKALLKEALSELEFVKKELDSLRKEYASMVSGRDTAINNAEETVAASNQIEKAVQDLTAELIATKEALKSSRAAHLEAEEQTLGVADEEILNLKQELEQAEEELQRLNEKVFSVRLLKSKLESASSLLLDLKAEMATYMESKDNEECYKQQKEELGELKKNIEKATSDVKSLREACMSLNSKLEEEKSVLVTLKQSEEMASTAVLDLQTELEKSKTAAIFLEMKEHEAREMMSELPKKLQKAAEEADEAKSLAQAAEEELLEAQKEVEEVKSRSSTLENSLVAAQKEIEAAKVAEMLARDAISALEKSESTKNSNENSSSSMVTLTLDEYHELSTQAYKAEEQANARIEAANAQIKLARECEYRSLERLEELNEELSLRKESLNIATGNAEKAAGEKLAVEHELRTWLVDQESPKEHTAAEIEPVHESLSPKEAVPSNSTEDGSSSYKNKKKKKKSLFPSKVVMFFAKKKTHPTK
;
A
#
# COMPACT_ATOMS: atom_id res chain seq x y z
N MET A 1 5.12 -48.70 27.71
CA MET A 1 6.17 -49.64 27.25
C MET A 1 7.46 -48.85 27.23
N GLU A 2 8.12 -48.75 28.38
CA GLU A 2 9.17 -49.69 28.85
C GLU A 2 10.44 -49.52 28.02
N LEU A 3 11.43 -48.79 28.54
CA LEU A 3 12.54 -49.26 29.40
C LEU A 3 13.66 -49.88 28.56
N GLN A 4 14.74 -49.11 28.41
CA GLN A 4 16.10 -49.36 28.93
C GLN A 4 16.72 -50.79 28.85
N PRO A 5 18.07 -50.85 28.92
CA PRO A 5 18.96 -51.68 28.12
C PRO A 5 19.53 -52.90 28.87
N GLU A 6 20.29 -53.73 28.18
CA GLU A 6 21.21 -54.70 28.79
C GLU A 6 22.59 -54.65 28.13
N SER A 7 23.60 -54.68 28.98
CA SER A 7 25.03 -54.92 28.70
C SER A 7 25.27 -56.45 28.69
N PRO A 8 26.31 -57.04 29.32
CA PRO A 8 27.76 -56.91 29.19
C PRO A 8 28.43 -58.31 28.97
N THR A 9 29.71 -58.36 28.60
CA THR A 9 30.68 -59.42 29.00
C THR A 9 32.06 -59.03 28.46
N GLY A 10 33.21 -59.29 29.08
CA GLY A 10 33.53 -60.09 30.24
C GLY A 10 35.03 -59.94 30.51
N ARG A 11 35.40 -60.18 31.77
CA ARG A 11 36.71 -60.03 32.38
C ARG A 11 37.52 -61.34 32.28
N ASN A 12 38.84 -61.18 32.28
CA ASN A 12 39.85 -61.95 33.04
C ASN A 12 40.57 -63.19 32.44
N ASP A 13 41.86 -63.20 32.79
CA ASP A 13 42.80 -64.31 33.09
C ASP A 13 43.70 -64.89 31.97
N SER A 14 44.93 -64.36 31.93
CA SER A 14 46.22 -65.01 32.26
C SER A 14 46.61 -66.42 31.73
N PRO A 15 47.93 -66.69 31.59
CA PRO A 15 48.49 -67.44 30.46
C PRO A 15 49.01 -68.85 30.78
N GLY A 16 49.12 -69.70 29.75
CA GLY A 16 49.64 -71.07 29.80
C GLY A 16 50.70 -71.38 28.72
N SER A 17 51.89 -71.74 29.20
CA SER A 17 53.17 -72.12 28.58
C SER A 17 53.17 -73.34 27.61
N SER A 18 53.73 -73.21 26.37
CA SER A 18 55.05 -73.70 25.80
C SER A 18 55.15 -75.22 25.44
N PRO A 19 56.25 -75.79 24.86
CA PRO A 19 57.47 -75.28 24.15
C PRO A 19 57.89 -76.08 22.87
N ARG A 20 58.94 -75.67 22.09
CA ARG A 20 60.14 -76.51 21.71
C ARG A 20 61.33 -75.72 21.08
N PHE A 21 62.43 -75.67 21.84
CA PHE A 21 63.88 -75.94 21.57
C PHE A 21 64.55 -75.53 20.22
N SER A 22 65.74 -74.94 20.18
CA SER A 22 67.04 -75.26 20.84
C SER A 22 68.02 -74.08 20.66
N LYS A 23 69.16 -73.86 21.35
CA LYS A 23 70.08 -74.63 22.21
C LYS A 23 71.09 -73.59 22.76
N HIS A 24 71.42 -73.60 24.06
CA HIS A 24 72.77 -73.52 24.66
C HIS A 24 72.62 -73.40 26.19
N ILE A 25 73.58 -74.00 26.90
CA ILE A 25 73.39 -74.77 28.14
C ILE A 25 73.98 -74.03 29.36
N ILE A 26 73.10 -73.83 30.36
CA ILE A 26 73.20 -74.08 31.81
C ILE A 26 74.41 -73.52 32.61
N ASP A 27 74.14 -72.70 33.65
CA ASP A 27 74.37 -73.15 35.03
C ASP A 27 73.30 -72.63 36.01
N THR A 28 72.93 -73.55 36.89
CA THR A 28 71.87 -73.59 37.89
C THR A 28 72.37 -73.19 39.27
N ALA A 29 71.67 -72.29 39.96
CA ALA A 29 71.11 -72.51 41.30
C ALA A 29 70.82 -71.20 42.07
N ALA A 30 69.61 -71.18 42.62
CA ALA A 30 69.02 -70.49 43.78
C ALA A 30 69.42 -69.03 44.15
N PRO A 31 68.41 -68.16 44.42
CA PRO A 31 68.63 -66.80 44.92
C PRO A 31 69.00 -66.81 46.41
N ILE A 32 70.01 -66.02 46.79
CA ILE A 32 70.28 -65.75 48.20
C ILE A 32 69.22 -64.80 48.76
N GLU A 33 68.21 -65.41 49.38
CA GLU A 33 67.43 -64.82 50.45
C GLU A 33 68.39 -64.46 51.60
N SER A 34 68.25 -63.24 52.14
CA SER A 34 68.88 -62.73 53.36
C SER A 34 70.28 -62.12 53.23
N VAL A 35 70.31 -60.80 53.47
CA VAL A 35 71.47 -59.89 53.61
C VAL A 35 72.42 -60.28 54.78
N LYS A 36 72.15 -61.38 55.50
CA LYS A 36 73.00 -61.85 56.62
C LYS A 36 74.10 -62.84 56.22
N ASP A 37 74.08 -63.43 55.02
CA ASP A 37 75.05 -64.48 54.63
C ASP A 37 76.15 -64.02 53.65
N ALA A 38 76.05 -62.80 53.10
CA ALA A 38 77.09 -62.20 52.24
C ALA A 38 78.33 -61.68 53.02
N VAL A 39 78.26 -61.66 54.36
CA VAL A 39 79.38 -61.23 55.23
C VAL A 39 80.34 -62.39 55.56
N SER A 40 80.04 -63.63 55.16
CA SER A 40 80.90 -64.79 55.47
C SER A 40 81.85 -65.23 54.34
N LYS A 41 81.81 -64.60 53.15
CA LYS A 41 82.69 -64.96 52.01
C LYS A 41 83.81 -63.94 51.72
N PHE A 42 83.83 -62.80 52.39
CA PHE A 42 84.96 -61.86 52.40
C PHE A 42 85.48 -61.67 53.83
N GLY A 43 86.30 -62.63 54.27
CA GLY A 43 87.37 -62.39 55.24
C GLY A 43 87.01 -61.74 56.59
N GLY A 44 86.65 -62.58 57.56
CA GLY A 44 87.31 -62.57 58.87
C GLY A 44 87.15 -61.33 59.76
N ARG A 45 86.30 -61.48 60.77
CA ARG A 45 86.31 -60.71 62.01
C ARG A 45 87.70 -60.83 62.67
N VAL A 46 88.53 -59.77 62.58
CA VAL A 46 89.84 -59.68 63.25
C VAL A 46 89.76 -58.66 64.39
N ASP A 47 89.71 -59.17 65.62
CA ASP A 47 89.87 -58.39 66.85
C ASP A 47 91.32 -57.95 67.01
N TRP A 48 91.62 -56.71 66.60
CA TRP A 48 92.96 -56.11 66.67
C TRP A 48 93.40 -55.71 68.10
N LYS A 49 92.58 -55.93 69.13
CA LYS A 49 92.80 -55.45 70.51
C LYS A 49 93.52 -56.43 71.45
N SER A 50 93.99 -57.60 70.99
CA SER A 50 94.62 -58.62 71.86
C SER A 50 96.03 -59.08 71.45
N ARG A 51 96.80 -58.25 70.73
CA ARG A 51 98.24 -58.52 70.46
C ARG A 51 99.14 -57.37 70.88
N ARG A 52 98.99 -56.93 72.12
CA ARG A 52 99.90 -56.00 72.80
C ARG A 52 99.93 -56.30 74.29
N THR A 53 100.54 -57.43 74.64
CA THR A 53 101.18 -57.73 75.94
C THR A 53 101.78 -59.13 75.83
N GLN A 54 103.05 -59.29 76.23
CA GLN A 54 103.90 -60.50 76.19
C GLN A 54 104.64 -60.80 74.86
N SER A 55 105.79 -60.13 74.68
CA SER A 55 107.07 -60.79 74.41
C SER A 55 108.16 -59.72 74.51
N LEU A 56 108.45 -59.35 75.75
CA LEU A 56 109.58 -58.51 76.15
C LEU A 56 110.41 -59.42 77.05
N VAL A 57 111.59 -59.84 76.57
CA VAL A 57 112.76 -60.47 77.24
C VAL A 57 113.43 -61.38 76.18
N GLU A 58 114.75 -61.26 76.02
CA GLU A 58 115.59 -61.73 74.90
C GLU A 58 115.23 -61.09 73.53
N GLU A 59 115.92 -60.07 73.01
CA GLU A 59 117.32 -60.15 72.58
C GLU A 59 117.89 -58.72 72.49
N ARG A 60 118.31 -58.20 73.65
CA ARG A 60 119.06 -56.96 73.79
C ARG A 60 120.49 -57.36 74.09
N SER A 61 121.37 -57.46 73.09
CA SER A 61 122.84 -57.22 73.19
C SER A 61 123.59 -57.71 71.95
N LYS A 62 123.72 -56.83 70.94
CA LYS A 62 124.91 -56.57 70.10
C LYS A 62 124.47 -56.03 68.73
N ILE A 63 124.53 -54.72 68.58
CA ILE A 63 125.45 -54.03 67.67
C ILE A 63 125.21 -52.54 67.96
N LEU A 64 126.06 -52.07 68.86
CA LEU A 64 126.40 -50.68 69.09
C LEU A 64 127.44 -50.37 68.01
N GLU A 65 127.11 -49.51 67.05
CA GLU A 65 127.92 -48.37 66.58
C GLU A 65 127.43 -47.82 65.23
N ASP A 66 127.43 -46.48 65.18
CA ASP A 66 127.55 -45.60 64.01
C ASP A 66 126.32 -45.10 63.21
N PHE A 67 125.78 -43.98 63.71
CA PHE A 67 125.44 -42.73 62.99
C PHE A 67 125.37 -42.75 61.44
N ARG A 68 124.20 -42.38 60.89
CA ARG A 68 124.01 -41.07 60.23
C ARG A 68 122.54 -40.68 60.05
N ARG A 69 122.19 -39.50 60.56
CA ARG A 69 120.97 -38.72 60.27
C ARG A 69 121.32 -37.80 59.10
N GLU A 70 120.56 -37.82 58.01
CA GLU A 70 120.42 -36.67 57.09
C GLU A 70 119.32 -36.91 56.03
N GLU A 71 119.01 -38.16 55.65
CA GLU A 71 118.11 -38.45 54.51
C GLU A 71 116.60 -38.54 54.85
N THR A 72 116.21 -38.41 56.12
CA THR A 72 114.80 -38.50 56.58
C THR A 72 114.13 -37.14 56.84
N VAL A 73 114.90 -36.04 56.81
CA VAL A 73 114.37 -34.69 57.06
C VAL A 73 113.88 -34.05 55.76
N GLU A 74 114.58 -34.26 54.65
CA GLU A 74 114.25 -33.66 53.36
C GLU A 74 112.97 -34.26 52.73
N GLU A 75 112.77 -35.58 52.85
CA GLU A 75 111.52 -36.24 52.47
C GLU A 75 110.33 -35.78 53.35
N LEU A 76 110.57 -35.57 54.65
CA LEU A 76 109.56 -35.02 55.56
C LEU A 76 109.21 -33.57 55.21
N GLU A 77 110.17 -32.79 54.76
CA GLU A 77 109.98 -31.39 54.38
C GLU A 77 109.29 -31.25 53.01
N ASN A 78 109.60 -32.13 52.06
CA ASN A 78 108.91 -32.21 50.77
C ASN A 78 107.46 -32.70 50.92
N THR A 79 107.21 -33.70 51.77
CA THR A 79 105.83 -34.16 52.07
C THR A 79 105.04 -33.08 52.80
N LYS A 80 105.65 -32.31 53.72
CA LYS A 80 105.00 -31.13 54.33
C LYS A 80 104.63 -30.06 53.31
N LYS A 81 105.53 -29.71 52.39
CA LYS A 81 105.25 -28.73 51.32
C LYS A 81 104.09 -29.18 50.43
N LEU A 82 104.10 -30.44 49.99
CA LEU A 82 103.00 -31.02 49.20
C LEU A 82 101.67 -31.02 49.98
N THR A 83 101.72 -31.33 51.28
CA THR A 83 100.52 -31.31 52.14
C THR A 83 99.98 -29.88 52.29
N GLU A 84 100.85 -28.88 52.41
CA GLU A 84 100.44 -27.47 52.46
C GLU A 84 99.92 -26.95 51.11
N GLU A 85 100.45 -27.43 49.99
CA GLU A 85 99.96 -27.11 48.65
C GLU A 85 98.59 -27.72 48.39
N LEU A 86 98.41 -29.01 48.73
CA LEU A 86 97.10 -29.68 48.68
C LEU A 86 96.08 -29.01 49.60
N ARG A 87 96.51 -28.52 50.77
CA ARG A 87 95.65 -27.74 51.68
C ARG A 87 95.20 -26.42 51.05
N ARG A 88 96.10 -25.70 50.36
CA ARG A 88 95.74 -24.47 49.63
C ARG A 88 94.78 -24.76 48.48
N ASN A 89 95.02 -25.83 47.72
CA ASN A 89 94.14 -26.23 46.62
C ASN A 89 92.76 -26.69 47.11
N LEU A 90 92.70 -27.37 48.27
CA LEU A 90 91.45 -27.71 48.93
C LEU A 90 90.69 -26.43 49.32
N GLU A 91 91.36 -25.47 49.96
CA GLU A 91 90.75 -24.19 50.33
C GLU A 91 90.27 -23.38 49.10
N THR A 92 90.94 -23.46 47.95
CA THR A 92 90.45 -22.81 46.71
C THR A 92 89.23 -23.51 46.15
N VAL A 93 89.24 -24.84 46.10
CA VAL A 93 88.08 -25.62 45.63
C VAL A 93 86.87 -25.42 46.54
N GLU A 94 87.06 -25.33 47.86
CA GLU A 94 85.99 -25.03 48.82
C GLU A 94 85.38 -23.63 48.59
N ARG A 95 86.20 -22.62 48.24
CA ARG A 95 85.69 -21.27 47.89
C ARG A 95 84.95 -21.28 46.55
N ASP A 96 85.48 -21.97 45.55
CA ASP A 96 84.85 -22.06 44.23
C ASP A 96 83.52 -22.84 44.31
N GLU A 97 83.44 -23.88 45.13
CA GLU A 97 82.19 -24.61 45.43
C GLU A 97 81.17 -23.70 46.12
N PHE A 98 81.61 -22.87 47.08
CA PHE A 98 80.74 -21.91 47.75
C PHE A 98 80.17 -20.88 46.77
N LEU A 99 81.01 -20.30 45.90
CA LEU A 99 80.57 -19.35 44.87
C LEU A 99 79.63 -20.00 43.85
N ALA A 100 79.89 -21.24 43.44
CA ALA A 100 79.03 -21.99 42.54
C ALA A 100 77.66 -22.29 43.18
N LYS A 101 77.60 -22.53 44.50
CA LYS A 101 76.34 -22.68 45.24
C LYS A 101 75.56 -21.38 45.30
N GLU A 102 76.20 -20.25 45.63
CA GLU A 102 75.53 -18.94 45.63
C GLU A 102 75.02 -18.54 44.24
N GLU A 103 75.75 -18.87 43.18
CA GLU A 103 75.31 -18.64 41.81
C GLU A 103 74.15 -19.55 41.41
N ALA A 104 74.20 -20.84 41.78
CA ALA A 104 73.10 -21.77 41.56
C ALA A 104 71.82 -21.33 42.31
N GLU A 105 71.93 -20.85 43.55
CA GLU A 105 70.79 -20.32 44.32
C GLU A 105 70.18 -19.07 43.66
N ARG A 106 71.02 -18.14 43.14
CA ARG A 106 70.54 -16.97 42.39
C ARG A 106 69.81 -17.36 41.11
N VAL A 107 70.31 -18.35 40.38
CA VAL A 107 69.67 -18.88 39.17
C VAL A 107 68.35 -19.57 39.53
N LEU A 108 68.31 -20.34 40.62
CA LEU A 108 67.10 -21.01 41.08
C LEU A 108 65.99 -20.01 41.43
N LEU A 109 66.33 -18.96 42.19
CA LEU A 109 65.37 -17.89 42.52
C LEU A 109 64.89 -17.14 41.28
N LYS A 110 65.75 -16.97 40.26
CA LYS A 110 65.34 -16.33 39.01
C LYS A 110 64.40 -17.21 38.19
N ILE A 111 64.64 -18.52 38.16
CA ILE A 111 63.74 -19.49 37.56
C ILE A 111 62.40 -19.47 38.28
N GLU A 112 62.39 -19.49 39.61
CA GLU A 112 61.16 -19.46 40.40
C GLU A 112 60.38 -18.14 40.20
N GLU A 113 61.06 -16.99 40.06
CA GLU A 113 60.43 -15.71 39.71
C GLU A 113 59.80 -15.73 38.31
N MET A 114 60.50 -16.30 37.31
CA MET A 114 59.98 -16.45 35.94
C MET A 114 58.82 -17.45 35.89
N GLU A 115 58.88 -18.56 36.63
CA GLU A 115 57.80 -19.53 36.73
C GLU A 115 56.55 -18.89 37.36
N GLN A 116 56.72 -18.09 38.42
CA GLN A 116 55.63 -17.33 39.02
C GLN A 116 55.06 -16.26 38.06
N SER A 117 55.91 -15.58 37.27
CA SER A 117 55.44 -14.59 36.29
C SER A 117 54.64 -15.25 35.17
N ILE A 118 55.12 -16.36 34.60
CA ILE A 118 54.46 -17.10 33.51
C ILE A 118 53.10 -17.66 33.96
N VAL A 119 53.00 -18.20 35.18
CA VAL A 119 51.74 -18.72 35.73
C VAL A 119 50.72 -17.60 35.97
N SER A 120 51.18 -16.43 36.40
CA SER A 120 50.29 -15.27 36.64
C SER A 120 49.81 -14.60 35.35
N GLU A 121 50.69 -14.47 34.34
CA GLU A 121 50.41 -13.80 33.07
C GLU A 121 49.45 -14.63 32.20
N ALA A 122 49.72 -15.93 32.03
CA ALA A 122 48.83 -16.85 31.32
C ALA A 122 47.45 -17.01 32.00
N SER A 123 47.38 -16.91 33.33
CA SER A 123 46.09 -16.94 34.06
C SER A 123 45.31 -15.63 33.92
N ILE A 124 45.97 -14.48 33.75
CA ILE A 124 45.29 -13.19 33.58
C ILE A 124 44.77 -13.07 32.15
N GLU A 125 45.56 -13.48 31.16
CA GLU A 125 45.19 -13.45 29.74
C GLU A 125 44.00 -14.39 29.44
N ALA A 126 44.05 -15.65 29.89
CA ALA A 126 42.93 -16.58 29.73
C ALA A 126 41.66 -16.14 30.48
N LYS A 127 41.78 -15.46 31.63
CA LYS A 127 40.62 -14.88 32.34
C LYS A 127 40.06 -13.67 31.60
N ALA A 128 40.92 -12.83 31.02
CA ALA A 128 40.49 -11.67 30.25
C ALA A 128 39.75 -12.09 28.97
N GLU A 129 40.23 -13.12 28.26
CA GLU A 129 39.54 -13.68 27.08
C GLU A 129 38.17 -14.27 27.45
N VAL A 130 38.09 -15.07 28.52
CA VAL A 130 36.82 -15.64 29.00
C VAL A 130 35.82 -14.56 29.44
N GLU A 131 36.28 -13.51 30.12
CA GLU A 131 35.40 -12.39 30.49
C GLU A 131 34.97 -11.56 29.27
N ALA A 132 35.82 -11.42 28.24
CA ALA A 132 35.45 -10.80 26.98
C ALA A 132 34.39 -11.62 26.21
N GLU A 133 34.55 -12.95 26.12
CA GLU A 133 33.55 -13.83 25.51
C GLU A 133 32.22 -13.84 26.30
N LYS A 134 32.27 -13.79 27.63
CA LYS A 134 31.06 -13.65 28.46
C LYS A 134 30.36 -12.32 28.23
N ALA A 135 31.11 -11.23 28.04
CA ALA A 135 30.55 -9.93 27.73
C ALA A 135 29.84 -9.94 26.36
N LEU A 136 30.46 -10.53 25.34
CA LEU A 136 29.85 -10.71 24.02
C LEU A 136 28.60 -11.59 24.07
N LEU A 137 28.63 -12.69 24.83
CA LEU A 137 27.46 -13.55 25.01
C LEU A 137 26.32 -12.81 25.72
N LYS A 138 26.64 -11.96 26.70
CA LYS A 138 25.64 -11.14 27.40
C LYS A 138 25.00 -10.11 26.47
N GLU A 139 25.79 -9.47 25.61
CA GLU A 139 25.31 -8.53 24.59
C GLU A 139 24.39 -9.25 23.58
N ALA A 140 24.84 -10.38 23.03
CA ALA A 140 24.04 -11.20 22.12
C ALA A 140 22.72 -11.71 22.75
N LEU A 141 22.73 -12.07 24.03
CA LEU A 141 21.49 -12.44 24.74
C LEU A 141 20.53 -11.25 24.91
N SER A 142 21.06 -10.04 25.13
CA SER A 142 20.24 -8.83 25.23
C SER A 142 19.62 -8.43 23.88
N GLU A 143 20.37 -8.57 22.79
CA GLU A 143 19.87 -8.40 21.42
C GLU A 143 18.80 -9.45 21.08
N LEU A 144 19.02 -10.73 21.45
CA LEU A 144 18.02 -11.78 21.26
C LEU A 144 16.73 -11.50 22.04
N GLU A 145 16.83 -10.98 23.26
CA GLU A 145 15.67 -10.59 24.05
C GLU A 145 14.93 -9.40 23.42
N PHE A 146 15.67 -8.43 22.86
CA PHE A 146 15.12 -7.30 22.14
C PHE A 146 14.36 -7.76 20.87
N VAL A 147 14.99 -8.58 20.03
CA VAL A 147 14.37 -9.15 18.82
C VAL A 147 13.12 -9.97 19.16
N LYS A 148 13.11 -10.72 20.28
CA LYS A 148 11.91 -11.43 20.74
C LYS A 148 10.77 -10.46 21.09
N LYS A 149 11.06 -9.34 21.75
CA LYS A 149 10.04 -8.32 22.09
C LYS A 149 9.48 -7.67 20.82
N GLU A 150 10.33 -7.34 19.85
CA GLU A 150 9.89 -6.80 18.56
C GLU A 150 9.05 -7.81 17.76
N LEU A 151 9.43 -9.09 17.80
CA LEU A 151 8.66 -10.14 17.15
C LEU A 151 7.29 -10.34 17.81
N ASP A 152 7.20 -10.23 19.14
CA ASP A 152 5.94 -10.29 19.86
C ASP A 152 5.07 -9.03 19.64
N SER A 153 5.66 -7.84 19.49
CA SER A 153 4.90 -6.64 19.10
C SER A 153 4.37 -6.77 17.67
N LEU A 154 5.19 -7.23 16.74
CA LEU A 154 4.79 -7.44 15.35
C LEU A 154 3.68 -8.50 15.24
N ARG A 155 3.73 -9.57 16.04
CA ARG A 155 2.64 -10.56 16.13
C ARG A 155 1.32 -9.95 16.62
N LYS A 156 1.38 -9.04 17.61
CA LYS A 156 0.18 -8.33 18.11
C LYS A 156 -0.37 -7.38 17.06
N GLU A 157 0.48 -6.64 16.37
CA GLU A 157 0.08 -5.77 15.26
C GLU A 157 -0.55 -6.56 14.11
N TYR A 158 0.05 -7.69 13.73
CA TYR A 158 -0.50 -8.58 12.72
C TYR A 158 -1.87 -9.13 13.16
N ALA A 159 -2.03 -9.57 14.40
CA ALA A 159 -3.32 -10.04 14.92
C ALA A 159 -4.38 -8.93 14.90
N SER A 160 -4.00 -7.70 15.26
CA SER A 160 -4.86 -6.52 15.15
C SER A 160 -5.27 -6.25 13.70
N MET A 161 -4.33 -6.27 12.76
CA MET A 161 -4.61 -6.08 11.33
C MET A 161 -5.51 -7.18 10.77
N VAL A 162 -5.30 -8.44 11.14
CA VAL A 162 -6.17 -9.56 10.73
C VAL A 162 -7.59 -9.34 11.27
N SER A 163 -7.74 -8.96 12.54
CA SER A 163 -9.06 -8.65 13.10
C SER A 163 -9.75 -7.48 12.39
N GLY A 164 -8.99 -6.41 12.07
CA GLY A 164 -9.49 -5.28 11.29
C GLY A 164 -9.94 -5.69 9.88
N ARG A 165 -9.13 -6.50 9.19
CA ARG A 165 -9.48 -7.07 7.88
C ARG A 165 -10.77 -7.89 7.96
N ASP A 166 -10.89 -8.77 8.95
CA ASP A 166 -12.07 -9.63 9.10
C ASP A 166 -13.33 -8.80 9.39
N THR A 167 -13.22 -7.73 10.19
CA THR A 167 -14.35 -6.79 10.39
C THR A 167 -14.72 -6.03 9.11
N ALA A 168 -13.73 -5.60 8.32
CA ALA A 168 -13.98 -4.94 7.05
C ALA A 168 -14.64 -5.88 6.03
N ILE A 169 -14.23 -7.15 6.00
CA ILE A 169 -14.86 -8.19 5.17
C ILE A 169 -16.31 -8.40 5.57
N ASN A 170 -16.60 -8.60 6.86
CA ASN A 170 -17.98 -8.78 7.33
C ASN A 170 -18.86 -7.57 6.98
N ASN A 171 -18.36 -6.35 7.19
CA ASN A 171 -19.08 -5.13 6.82
C ASN A 171 -19.33 -5.07 5.30
N ALA A 172 -18.34 -5.43 4.48
CA ALA A 172 -18.50 -5.48 3.03
C ALA A 172 -19.56 -6.51 2.62
N GLU A 173 -19.54 -7.72 3.21
CA GLU A 173 -20.55 -8.75 2.95
C GLU A 173 -21.96 -8.29 3.34
N GLU A 174 -22.12 -7.62 4.48
CA GLU A 174 -23.40 -7.02 4.89
C GLU A 174 -23.88 -5.95 3.89
N THR A 175 -22.99 -5.08 3.42
CA THR A 175 -23.36 -4.07 2.41
C THR A 175 -23.73 -4.69 1.07
N VAL A 176 -23.06 -5.77 0.65
CA VAL A 176 -23.41 -6.53 -0.55
C VAL A 176 -24.76 -7.22 -0.39
N ALA A 177 -25.04 -7.81 0.78
CA ALA A 177 -26.34 -8.41 1.06
C ALA A 177 -27.46 -7.37 1.02
N ALA A 178 -27.25 -6.17 1.58
CA ALA A 178 -28.20 -5.06 1.48
C ALA A 178 -28.39 -4.59 0.04
N SER A 179 -27.31 -4.45 -0.74
CA SER A 179 -27.39 -4.11 -2.16
C SER A 179 -28.19 -5.13 -2.97
N ASN A 180 -27.98 -6.43 -2.72
CA ASN A 180 -28.72 -7.50 -3.39
C ASN A 180 -30.22 -7.47 -3.06
N GLN A 181 -30.59 -7.08 -1.83
CA GLN A 181 -31.99 -6.88 -1.47
C GLN A 181 -32.61 -5.69 -2.21
N ILE A 182 -31.87 -4.58 -2.33
CA ILE A 182 -32.29 -3.42 -3.10
C ILE A 182 -32.44 -3.79 -4.58
N GLU A 183 -31.47 -4.51 -5.15
CA GLU A 183 -31.54 -4.99 -6.54
C GLU A 183 -32.79 -5.84 -6.78
N LYS A 184 -33.08 -6.78 -5.88
CA LYS A 184 -34.30 -7.59 -5.95
C LYS A 184 -35.56 -6.73 -5.90
N ALA A 185 -35.62 -5.75 -5.00
CA ALA A 185 -36.76 -4.83 -4.92
C ALA A 185 -36.94 -4.00 -6.21
N VAL A 186 -35.84 -3.57 -6.85
CA VAL A 186 -35.87 -2.87 -8.13
C VAL A 186 -36.37 -3.80 -9.25
N GLN A 187 -35.93 -5.06 -9.27
CA GLN A 187 -36.42 -6.06 -10.23
C GLN A 187 -37.94 -6.29 -10.06
N ASP A 188 -38.42 -6.42 -8.81
CA ASP A 188 -39.85 -6.60 -8.50
C ASP A 188 -40.68 -5.38 -8.94
N LEU A 189 -40.23 -4.16 -8.62
CA LEU A 189 -40.88 -2.92 -9.06
C LEU A 189 -40.89 -2.77 -10.58
N THR A 190 -39.83 -3.21 -11.25
CA THR A 190 -39.75 -3.19 -12.71
C THR A 190 -40.77 -4.14 -13.33
N ALA A 191 -40.94 -5.34 -12.75
CA ALA A 191 -41.97 -6.28 -13.18
C ALA A 191 -43.38 -5.72 -12.97
N GLU A 192 -43.64 -5.06 -11.84
CA GLU A 192 -44.92 -4.38 -11.57
C GLU A 192 -45.19 -3.23 -12.56
N LEU A 193 -44.17 -2.43 -12.89
CA LEU A 193 -44.28 -1.35 -13.88
C LEU A 193 -44.58 -1.89 -15.29
N ILE A 194 -43.99 -3.03 -15.67
CA ILE A 194 -44.31 -3.69 -16.94
C ILE A 194 -45.77 -4.19 -16.91
N ALA A 195 -46.18 -4.88 -15.86
CA ALA A 195 -47.55 -5.40 -15.72
C ALA A 195 -48.61 -4.29 -15.76
N THR A 196 -48.38 -3.17 -15.06
CA THR A 196 -49.28 -2.01 -15.08
C THR A 196 -49.31 -1.30 -16.44
N LYS A 197 -48.16 -1.20 -17.12
CA LYS A 197 -48.09 -0.67 -18.49
C LYS A 197 -48.86 -1.56 -19.48
N GLU A 198 -48.77 -2.87 -19.35
CA GLU A 198 -49.53 -3.82 -20.16
C GLU A 198 -51.03 -3.75 -19.87
N ALA A 199 -51.43 -3.67 -18.60
CA ALA A 199 -52.81 -3.47 -18.19
C ALA A 199 -53.38 -2.14 -18.75
N LEU A 200 -52.60 -1.06 -18.70
CA LEU A 200 -52.98 0.24 -19.28
C LEU A 200 -53.16 0.15 -20.79
N LYS A 201 -52.25 -0.52 -21.51
CA LYS A 201 -52.38 -0.75 -22.96
C LYS A 201 -53.65 -1.54 -23.27
N SER A 202 -53.93 -2.61 -22.51
CA SER A 202 -55.14 -3.41 -22.67
C SER A 202 -56.41 -2.59 -22.40
N SER A 203 -56.41 -1.76 -21.35
CA SER A 203 -57.54 -0.88 -21.04
C SER A 203 -57.76 0.17 -22.13
N ARG A 204 -56.69 0.77 -22.67
CA ARG A 204 -56.78 1.71 -23.80
C ARG A 204 -57.32 1.05 -25.06
N ALA A 205 -56.89 -0.17 -25.37
CA ALA A 205 -57.42 -0.92 -26.50
C ALA A 205 -58.93 -1.19 -26.35
N ALA A 206 -59.36 -1.65 -25.17
CA ALA A 206 -60.77 -1.88 -24.86
C ALA A 206 -61.60 -0.58 -24.93
N HIS A 207 -61.06 0.56 -24.48
CA HIS A 207 -61.73 1.84 -24.61
C HIS A 207 -61.92 2.25 -26.07
N LEU A 208 -60.88 2.11 -26.89
CA LEU A 208 -60.94 2.48 -28.32
C LEU A 208 -61.95 1.59 -29.06
N GLU A 209 -61.97 0.29 -28.77
CA GLU A 209 -62.98 -0.64 -29.32
C GLU A 209 -64.40 -0.27 -28.89
N ALA A 210 -64.60 0.09 -27.61
CA ALA A 210 -65.91 0.55 -27.13
C ALA A 210 -66.34 1.86 -27.80
N GLU A 211 -65.42 2.81 -27.98
CA GLU A 211 -65.67 4.08 -28.68
C GLU A 211 -66.06 3.84 -30.14
N GLU A 212 -65.35 2.95 -30.85
CA GLU A 212 -65.68 2.55 -32.23
C GLU A 212 -67.06 1.92 -32.32
N GLN A 213 -67.42 1.04 -31.37
CA GLN A 213 -68.76 0.47 -31.28
C GLN A 213 -69.83 1.54 -31.04
N THR A 214 -69.58 2.52 -30.16
CA THR A 214 -70.54 3.62 -29.92
C THR A 214 -70.71 4.54 -31.12
N LEU A 215 -69.62 4.83 -31.85
CA LEU A 215 -69.66 5.59 -33.09
C LEU A 215 -70.43 4.84 -34.17
N GLY A 216 -70.21 3.54 -34.32
CA GLY A 216 -70.95 2.70 -35.27
C GLY A 216 -72.46 2.71 -35.00
N VAL A 217 -72.88 2.62 -33.73
CA VAL A 217 -74.29 2.71 -33.35
C VAL A 217 -74.85 4.12 -33.62
N ALA A 218 -74.10 5.17 -33.30
CA ALA A 218 -74.53 6.54 -33.56
C ALA A 218 -74.67 6.84 -35.06
N ASP A 219 -73.79 6.33 -35.91
CA ASP A 219 -73.88 6.48 -37.37
C ASP A 219 -75.12 5.76 -37.93
N GLU A 220 -75.45 4.58 -37.40
CA GLU A 220 -76.66 3.85 -37.77
C GLU A 220 -77.94 4.55 -37.29
N GLU A 221 -77.93 5.14 -36.10
CA GLU A 221 -79.01 6.01 -35.61
C GLU A 221 -79.18 7.28 -36.45
N ILE A 222 -78.08 7.93 -36.87
CA ILE A 222 -78.11 9.11 -37.75
C ILE A 222 -78.71 8.76 -39.12
N LEU A 223 -78.35 7.60 -39.69
CA LEU A 223 -78.93 7.14 -40.96
C LEU A 223 -80.43 6.88 -40.85
N ASN A 224 -80.87 6.24 -39.76
CA ASN A 224 -82.30 6.01 -39.50
C ASN A 224 -83.06 7.34 -39.35
N LEU A 225 -82.55 8.28 -38.55
CA LEU A 225 -83.17 9.60 -38.37
C LEU A 225 -83.25 10.38 -39.69
N LYS A 226 -82.22 10.27 -40.55
CA LYS A 226 -82.22 10.91 -41.87
C LYS A 226 -83.31 10.32 -42.78
N GLN A 227 -83.50 9.01 -42.74
CA GLN A 227 -84.56 8.35 -43.51
C GLN A 227 -85.96 8.72 -43.00
N GLU A 228 -86.16 8.80 -41.68
CA GLU A 228 -87.41 9.27 -41.08
C GLU A 228 -87.72 10.73 -41.47
N LEU A 229 -86.69 11.59 -41.48
CA LEU A 229 -86.81 12.98 -41.93
C LEU A 229 -87.25 13.05 -43.41
N GLU A 230 -86.61 12.29 -44.30
CA GLU A 230 -86.95 12.26 -45.72
C GLU A 230 -88.41 11.81 -45.95
N GLN A 231 -88.87 10.79 -45.21
CA GLN A 231 -90.27 10.37 -45.24
C GLN A 231 -91.23 11.47 -44.77
N ALA A 232 -90.90 12.17 -43.68
CA ALA A 232 -91.71 13.27 -43.16
C ALA A 232 -91.75 14.46 -44.14
N GLU A 233 -90.66 14.75 -44.84
CA GLU A 233 -90.61 15.78 -45.89
C GLU A 233 -91.51 15.42 -47.07
N GLU A 234 -91.49 14.17 -47.54
CA GLU A 234 -92.40 13.70 -48.59
C GLU A 234 -93.88 13.79 -48.18
N GLU A 235 -94.20 13.47 -46.94
CA GLU A 235 -95.56 13.62 -46.39
C GLU A 235 -96.00 15.09 -46.36
N LEU A 236 -95.09 15.99 -45.95
CA LEU A 236 -95.33 17.43 -45.93
C LEU A 236 -95.57 17.95 -47.35
N GLN A 237 -94.77 17.53 -48.34
CA GLN A 237 -94.99 17.88 -49.74
C GLN A 237 -96.38 17.44 -50.23
N ARG A 238 -96.77 16.18 -49.97
CA ARG A 238 -98.11 15.67 -50.29
C ARG A 238 -99.23 16.45 -49.62
N LEU A 239 -99.04 16.85 -48.35
CA LEU A 239 -100.01 17.67 -47.64
C LEU A 239 -100.10 19.08 -48.24
N ASN A 240 -98.97 19.66 -48.61
CA ASN A 240 -98.91 20.99 -49.22
C ASN A 240 -99.63 21.02 -50.59
N GLU A 241 -99.49 19.97 -51.42
CA GLU A 241 -100.26 19.81 -52.66
C GLU A 241 -101.78 19.75 -52.41
N LYS A 242 -102.20 19.03 -51.36
CA LYS A 242 -103.61 18.99 -50.93
C LYS A 242 -104.09 20.37 -50.47
N VAL A 243 -103.29 21.09 -49.68
CA VAL A 243 -103.60 22.46 -49.24
C VAL A 243 -103.71 23.41 -50.43
N PHE A 244 -102.82 23.31 -51.42
CA PHE A 244 -102.90 24.09 -52.65
C PHE A 244 -104.21 23.81 -53.41
N SER A 245 -104.60 22.54 -53.52
CA SER A 245 -105.87 22.13 -54.14
C SER A 245 -107.08 22.70 -53.39
N VAL A 246 -107.08 22.64 -52.05
CA VAL A 246 -108.13 23.24 -51.20
C VAL A 246 -108.17 24.77 -51.38
N ARG A 247 -107.02 25.44 -51.44
CA ARG A 247 -106.92 26.88 -51.64
C ARG A 247 -107.47 27.30 -53.02
N LEU A 248 -107.20 26.52 -54.06
CA LEU A 248 -107.75 26.73 -55.40
C LEU A 248 -109.27 26.53 -55.44
N LEU A 249 -109.80 25.52 -54.74
CA LEU A 249 -111.24 25.34 -54.61
C LEU A 249 -111.89 26.49 -53.83
N LYS A 250 -111.23 26.97 -52.76
CA LYS A 250 -111.69 28.13 -51.99
C LYS A 250 -111.75 29.40 -52.83
N SER A 251 -110.74 29.69 -53.66
CA SER A 251 -110.78 30.88 -54.53
C SER A 251 -111.85 30.80 -55.61
N LYS A 252 -112.11 29.60 -56.16
CA LYS A 252 -113.25 29.38 -57.07
C LYS A 252 -114.60 29.62 -56.37
N LEU A 253 -114.75 29.16 -55.13
CA LEU A 253 -115.95 29.42 -54.33
C LEU A 253 -116.15 30.91 -54.05
N GLU A 254 -115.07 31.62 -53.71
CA GLU A 254 -115.10 33.07 -53.45
C GLU A 254 -115.48 33.85 -54.72
N SER A 255 -114.91 33.48 -55.88
CA SER A 255 -115.26 34.09 -57.18
C SER A 255 -116.72 33.83 -57.55
N ALA A 256 -117.25 32.63 -57.32
CA ALA A 256 -118.66 32.33 -57.53
C ALA A 256 -119.59 33.11 -56.57
N SER A 257 -119.14 33.32 -55.32
CA SER A 257 -119.87 34.08 -54.31
C SER A 257 -119.91 35.58 -54.65
N SER A 258 -118.81 36.14 -55.16
CA SER A 258 -118.74 37.52 -55.68
C SER A 258 -119.72 37.74 -56.82
N LEU A 259 -119.75 36.84 -57.81
CA LEU A 259 -120.63 36.96 -58.98
C LEU A 259 -122.11 36.94 -58.59
N LEU A 260 -122.47 36.14 -57.57
CA LEU A 260 -123.81 36.14 -56.99
C LEU A 260 -124.16 37.47 -56.32
N LEU A 261 -123.18 38.10 -55.67
CA LEU A 261 -123.33 39.41 -55.02
C LEU A 261 -123.52 40.52 -56.07
N ASP A 262 -122.77 40.49 -57.17
CA ASP A 262 -122.92 41.41 -58.29
C ASP A 262 -124.30 41.28 -58.96
N LEU A 263 -124.79 40.04 -59.14
CA LEU A 263 -126.15 39.77 -59.66
C LEU A 263 -127.24 40.32 -58.72
N LYS A 264 -127.03 40.22 -57.40
CA LYS A 264 -127.89 40.85 -56.39
C LYS A 264 -127.85 42.38 -56.48
N ALA A 265 -126.69 42.97 -56.76
CA ALA A 265 -126.54 44.42 -56.93
C ALA A 265 -127.25 44.91 -58.20
N GLU A 266 -127.19 44.15 -59.31
CA GLU A 266 -127.95 44.44 -60.54
C GLU A 266 -129.47 44.39 -60.29
N MET A 267 -129.96 43.42 -59.50
CA MET A 267 -131.36 43.37 -59.04
C MET A 267 -131.77 44.58 -58.19
N ALA A 268 -130.85 45.11 -57.37
CA ALA A 268 -131.08 46.32 -56.58
C ALA A 268 -131.15 47.57 -57.49
N THR A 269 -130.31 47.66 -58.53
CA THR A 269 -130.31 48.79 -59.48
C THR A 269 -131.56 48.88 -60.36
N TYR A 270 -132.37 47.82 -60.46
CA TYR A 270 -133.68 47.84 -61.13
C TYR A 270 -134.81 48.39 -60.24
N MET A 271 -134.66 48.32 -58.92
CA MET A 271 -135.75 48.58 -57.97
C MET A 271 -135.80 50.01 -57.44
N GLU A 272 -134.87 50.89 -57.84
CA GLU A 272 -134.69 52.18 -57.19
C GLU A 272 -134.67 53.36 -58.18
N SER A 273 -135.75 53.50 -58.95
CA SER A 273 -136.15 54.76 -59.61
C SER A 273 -137.50 55.24 -59.07
N LYS A 274 -137.49 55.98 -57.96
CA LYS A 274 -138.40 57.12 -57.65
C LYS A 274 -138.11 57.78 -56.28
N ASP A 275 -137.78 59.07 -56.36
CA ASP A 275 -138.12 60.24 -55.52
C ASP A 275 -137.80 60.34 -54.01
N ASN A 276 -136.87 61.27 -53.74
CA ASN A 276 -136.94 62.53 -52.95
C ASN A 276 -137.04 62.62 -51.41
N GLU A 277 -136.13 63.49 -50.93
CA GLU A 277 -136.22 64.55 -49.90
C GLU A 277 -135.98 64.29 -48.39
N GLU A 278 -135.19 65.23 -47.82
CA GLU A 278 -135.22 65.80 -46.45
C GLU A 278 -134.04 65.66 -45.46
N CYS A 279 -133.63 66.85 -45.02
CA CYS A 279 -132.48 67.31 -44.23
C CYS A 279 -132.64 67.06 -42.71
N TYR A 280 -132.90 65.81 -42.30
CA TYR A 280 -132.80 65.39 -40.89
C TYR A 280 -132.11 64.01 -40.72
N LYS A 281 -131.57 63.45 -41.82
CA LYS A 281 -130.80 62.19 -41.82
C LYS A 281 -129.31 62.36 -41.49
N GLN A 282 -128.67 63.45 -41.93
CA GLN A 282 -127.22 63.67 -41.74
C GLN A 282 -126.79 63.68 -40.27
N GLN A 283 -127.54 64.29 -39.35
CA GLN A 283 -127.13 64.35 -37.93
C GLN A 283 -127.33 63.04 -37.17
N LYS A 284 -128.24 62.17 -37.64
CA LYS A 284 -128.46 60.81 -37.11
C LYS A 284 -127.51 59.79 -37.76
N GLU A 285 -127.15 60.02 -39.03
CA GLU A 285 -126.10 59.29 -39.75
C GLU A 285 -124.72 59.61 -39.17
N GLU A 286 -124.43 60.88 -38.87
CA GLU A 286 -123.21 61.32 -38.16
C GLU A 286 -123.15 60.72 -36.74
N LEU A 287 -124.26 60.68 -35.99
CA LEU A 287 -124.30 59.99 -34.68
C LEU A 287 -124.11 58.47 -34.82
N GLY A 288 -124.63 57.88 -35.89
CA GLY A 288 -124.45 56.46 -36.23
C GLY A 288 -123.02 56.12 -36.66
N GLU A 289 -122.38 57.01 -37.41
CA GLU A 289 -120.95 56.93 -37.78
C GLU A 289 -120.05 57.14 -36.57
N LEU A 290 -120.37 58.11 -35.70
CA LEU A 290 -119.63 58.36 -34.47
C LEU A 290 -119.75 57.16 -33.52
N LYS A 291 -120.91 56.50 -33.46
CA LYS A 291 -121.10 55.23 -32.73
C LYS A 291 -120.30 54.08 -33.34
N LYS A 292 -120.30 53.93 -34.67
CA LYS A 292 -119.44 52.95 -35.38
C LYS A 292 -117.96 53.21 -35.14
N ASN A 293 -117.54 54.48 -35.12
CA ASN A 293 -116.16 54.88 -34.85
C ASN A 293 -115.76 54.60 -33.39
N ILE A 294 -116.68 54.79 -32.43
CA ILE A 294 -116.46 54.41 -31.03
C ILE A 294 -116.36 52.89 -30.88
N GLU A 295 -117.25 52.10 -31.51
CA GLU A 295 -117.17 50.64 -31.50
C GLU A 295 -115.88 50.14 -32.15
N LYS A 296 -115.46 50.72 -33.29
CA LYS A 296 -114.19 50.44 -33.95
C LYS A 296 -113.00 50.77 -33.05
N ALA A 297 -112.96 51.98 -32.50
CA ALA A 297 -111.90 52.40 -31.56
C ALA A 297 -111.85 51.49 -30.32
N THR A 298 -113.01 51.02 -29.83
CA THR A 298 -113.07 50.07 -28.72
C THR A 298 -112.49 48.70 -29.10
N SER A 299 -112.78 48.21 -30.31
CA SER A 299 -112.20 46.96 -30.84
C SER A 299 -110.70 47.08 -31.11
N ASP A 300 -110.23 48.24 -31.57
CA ASP A 300 -108.82 48.53 -31.81
C ASP A 300 -108.05 48.59 -30.48
N VAL A 301 -108.62 49.25 -29.45
CA VAL A 301 -108.07 49.26 -28.09
C VAL A 301 -107.99 47.86 -27.50
N LYS A 302 -108.98 46.99 -27.77
CA LYS A 302 -108.95 45.59 -27.34
C LYS A 302 -107.82 44.81 -28.02
N SER A 303 -107.68 44.97 -29.33
CA SER A 303 -106.60 44.34 -30.11
C SER A 303 -105.21 44.82 -29.67
N LEU A 304 -105.07 46.13 -29.42
CA LEU A 304 -103.84 46.72 -28.86
C LEU A 304 -103.53 46.19 -27.46
N ARG A 305 -104.54 46.03 -26.60
CA ARG A 305 -104.35 45.45 -25.26
C ARG A 305 -103.88 43.99 -25.36
N GLU A 306 -104.46 43.20 -26.25
CA GLU A 306 -104.02 41.82 -26.51
C GLU A 306 -102.58 41.77 -27.03
N ALA A 307 -102.20 42.67 -27.93
CA ALA A 307 -100.83 42.81 -28.41
C ALA A 307 -99.85 43.21 -27.28
N CYS A 308 -100.21 44.16 -26.43
CA CYS A 308 -99.41 44.54 -25.25
C CYS A 308 -99.24 43.38 -24.28
N MET A 309 -100.29 42.59 -24.04
CA MET A 309 -100.20 41.39 -23.20
C MET A 309 -99.26 40.34 -23.80
N SER A 310 -99.34 40.08 -25.11
CA SER A 310 -98.43 39.17 -25.81
C SER A 310 -96.99 39.64 -25.74
N LEU A 311 -96.74 40.94 -25.92
CA LEU A 311 -95.40 41.52 -25.89
C LEU A 311 -94.80 41.48 -24.47
N ASN A 312 -95.60 41.71 -23.43
CA ASN A 312 -95.18 41.53 -22.04
C ASN A 312 -94.87 40.06 -21.72
N SER A 313 -95.63 39.09 -22.24
CA SER A 313 -95.33 37.66 -22.08
C SER A 313 -93.98 37.31 -22.69
N LYS A 314 -93.73 37.75 -23.93
CA LYS A 314 -92.44 37.55 -24.61
C LYS A 314 -91.28 38.22 -23.89
N LEU A 315 -91.48 39.42 -23.36
CA LEU A 315 -90.46 40.12 -22.58
C LEU A 315 -90.08 39.33 -21.32
N GLU A 316 -91.06 38.72 -20.64
CA GLU A 316 -90.79 37.94 -19.44
C GLU A 316 -90.14 36.59 -19.76
N GLU A 317 -90.51 35.96 -20.88
CA GLU A 317 -89.80 34.80 -21.45
C GLU A 317 -88.34 35.15 -21.77
N GLU A 318 -88.08 36.24 -22.49
CA GLU A 318 -86.71 36.70 -22.81
C GLU A 318 -85.88 37.01 -21.56
N LYS A 319 -86.48 37.62 -20.52
CA LYS A 319 -85.78 37.81 -19.24
C LYS A 319 -85.38 36.50 -18.59
N SER A 320 -86.25 35.49 -18.63
CA SER A 320 -85.94 34.16 -18.08
C SER A 320 -84.78 33.50 -18.83
N VAL A 321 -84.78 33.59 -20.16
CA VAL A 321 -83.68 33.10 -21.02
C VAL A 321 -82.38 33.83 -20.69
N LEU A 322 -82.41 35.16 -20.53
CA LEU A 322 -81.22 35.95 -20.18
C LEU A 322 -80.61 35.53 -18.83
N VAL A 323 -81.43 35.21 -17.82
CA VAL A 323 -80.94 34.72 -16.53
C VAL A 323 -80.25 33.36 -16.70
N THR A 324 -80.86 32.43 -17.44
CA THR A 324 -80.25 31.11 -17.70
C THR A 324 -78.95 31.21 -18.49
N LEU A 325 -78.89 32.13 -19.47
CA LEU A 325 -77.69 32.37 -20.26
C LEU A 325 -76.55 32.91 -19.37
N LYS A 326 -76.83 33.89 -18.51
CA LYS A 326 -75.85 34.43 -17.56
C LYS A 326 -75.31 33.35 -16.62
N GLN A 327 -76.18 32.49 -16.10
CA GLN A 327 -75.74 31.39 -15.25
C GLN A 327 -74.84 30.40 -16.01
N SER A 328 -75.16 30.10 -17.28
CA SER A 328 -74.30 29.25 -18.12
C SER A 328 -72.97 29.91 -18.48
N GLU A 329 -72.93 31.25 -18.66
CA GLU A 329 -71.73 32.04 -18.90
C GLU A 329 -70.81 32.06 -17.67
N GLU A 330 -71.37 32.19 -16.47
CA GLU A 330 -70.63 32.09 -15.22
C GLU A 330 -70.01 30.70 -15.06
N MET A 331 -70.78 29.62 -15.31
CA MET A 331 -70.25 28.26 -15.27
C MET A 331 -69.14 28.04 -16.32
N ALA A 332 -69.33 28.52 -17.55
CA ALA A 332 -68.30 28.46 -18.58
C ALA A 332 -67.03 29.23 -18.16
N SER A 333 -67.17 30.40 -17.53
CA SER A 333 -66.05 31.19 -17.02
C SER A 333 -65.28 30.48 -15.91
N THR A 334 -65.98 29.79 -14.99
CA THR A 334 -65.32 28.96 -13.97
C THR A 334 -64.55 27.80 -14.58
N ALA A 335 -65.11 27.11 -15.57
CA ALA A 335 -64.42 26.01 -16.26
C ALA A 335 -63.17 26.49 -17.02
N VAL A 336 -63.22 27.69 -17.63
CA VAL A 336 -62.04 28.28 -18.30
C VAL A 336 -60.94 28.60 -17.30
N LEU A 337 -61.27 29.14 -16.13
CA LEU A 337 -60.29 29.39 -15.07
C LEU A 337 -59.66 28.10 -14.57
N ASP A 338 -60.46 27.06 -14.33
CA ASP A 338 -59.95 25.75 -13.90
C ASP A 338 -58.98 25.16 -14.94
N LEU A 339 -59.34 25.19 -16.24
CA LEU A 339 -58.46 24.75 -17.32
C LEU A 339 -57.18 25.58 -17.44
N GLN A 340 -57.25 26.90 -17.20
CA GLN A 340 -56.05 27.74 -17.15
C GLN A 340 -55.12 27.34 -16.01
N THR A 341 -55.65 27.00 -14.83
CA THR A 341 -54.81 26.57 -13.71
C THR A 341 -54.14 25.22 -13.97
N GLU A 342 -54.86 24.25 -14.56
CA GLU A 342 -54.28 22.97 -14.95
C GLU A 342 -53.23 23.12 -16.06
N LEU A 343 -53.44 24.05 -17.00
CA LEU A 343 -52.45 24.38 -18.02
C LEU A 343 -51.16 24.93 -17.41
N GLU A 344 -51.24 25.86 -16.46
CA GLU A 344 -50.05 26.40 -15.77
C GLU A 344 -49.35 25.34 -14.90
N LYS A 345 -50.11 24.45 -14.24
CA LYS A 345 -49.54 23.27 -13.55
C LYS A 345 -48.82 22.34 -14.53
N SER A 346 -49.41 22.06 -15.69
CA SER A 346 -48.78 21.22 -16.72
C SER A 346 -47.52 21.87 -17.27
N LYS A 347 -47.49 23.19 -17.48
CA LYS A 347 -46.29 23.92 -17.94
C LYS A 347 -45.16 23.83 -16.92
N THR A 348 -45.44 24.06 -15.65
CA THR A 348 -44.43 23.97 -14.58
C THR A 348 -43.91 22.54 -14.41
N ALA A 349 -44.78 21.53 -14.51
CA ALA A 349 -44.37 20.12 -14.53
C ALA A 349 -43.48 19.77 -15.74
N ALA A 350 -43.77 20.33 -16.92
CA ALA A 350 -42.95 20.12 -18.11
C ALA A 350 -41.53 20.69 -17.94
N ILE A 351 -41.39 21.90 -17.41
CA ILE A 351 -40.07 22.51 -17.12
C ILE A 351 -39.28 21.66 -16.12
N PHE A 352 -39.93 21.14 -15.07
CA PHE A 352 -39.27 20.28 -14.10
C PHE A 352 -38.76 18.97 -14.73
N LEU A 353 -39.56 18.35 -15.60
CA LEU A 353 -39.15 17.15 -16.33
C LEU A 353 -37.98 17.43 -17.27
N GLU A 354 -37.99 18.56 -17.96
CA GLU A 354 -36.89 18.96 -18.85
C GLU A 354 -35.57 19.19 -18.09
N MET A 355 -35.63 19.79 -16.90
CA MET A 355 -34.47 19.90 -16.01
C MET A 355 -33.93 18.52 -15.59
N LYS A 356 -34.82 17.60 -15.22
CA LYS A 356 -34.43 16.23 -14.82
C LYS A 356 -33.86 15.43 -15.99
N GLU A 357 -34.39 15.62 -17.19
CA GLU A 357 -33.85 15.03 -18.40
C GLU A 357 -32.44 15.56 -18.70
N HIS A 358 -32.22 16.87 -18.60
CA HIS A 358 -30.90 17.47 -18.78
C HIS A 358 -29.88 16.91 -17.79
N GLU A 359 -30.23 16.83 -16.50
CA GLU A 359 -29.40 16.23 -15.45
C GLU A 359 -29.06 14.76 -15.77
N ALA A 360 -30.05 13.97 -16.21
CA ALA A 360 -29.83 12.58 -16.61
C ALA A 360 -28.91 12.47 -17.84
N ARG A 361 -29.06 13.35 -18.84
CA ARG A 361 -28.17 13.38 -20.03
C ARG A 361 -26.74 13.76 -19.65
N GLU A 362 -26.56 14.71 -18.74
CA GLU A 362 -25.23 15.10 -18.24
C GLU A 362 -24.57 13.92 -17.51
N MET A 363 -25.30 13.26 -16.61
CA MET A 363 -24.83 12.04 -15.93
C MET A 363 -24.50 10.91 -16.93
N MET A 364 -25.32 10.72 -17.96
CA MET A 364 -25.05 9.77 -19.05
C MET A 364 -23.78 10.12 -19.83
N SER A 365 -23.38 11.38 -19.89
CA SER A 365 -22.13 11.80 -20.56
C SER A 365 -20.89 11.66 -19.67
N GLU A 366 -21.06 11.75 -18.35
CA GLU A 366 -19.97 11.66 -17.37
C GLU A 366 -19.67 10.21 -16.95
N LEU A 367 -20.68 9.35 -16.85
CA LEU A 367 -20.50 7.95 -16.45
C LEU A 367 -19.51 7.19 -17.36
N PRO A 368 -19.58 7.31 -18.71
CA PRO A 368 -18.63 6.65 -19.60
C PRO A 368 -17.20 7.15 -19.42
N LYS A 369 -17.00 8.45 -19.14
CA LYS A 369 -15.66 9.01 -18.90
C LYS A 369 -15.05 8.45 -17.62
N LYS A 370 -15.84 8.37 -16.54
CA LYS A 370 -15.41 7.75 -15.27
C LYS A 370 -15.07 6.28 -15.45
N LEU A 371 -15.90 5.56 -16.22
CA LEU A 371 -15.68 4.14 -16.50
C LEU A 371 -14.43 3.91 -17.37
N GLN A 372 -14.19 4.76 -18.36
CA GLN A 372 -12.96 4.73 -19.15
C GLN A 372 -11.73 4.99 -18.27
N LYS A 373 -11.77 6.01 -17.40
CA LYS A 373 -10.67 6.31 -16.50
C LYS A 373 -10.38 5.16 -15.53
N ALA A 374 -11.42 4.53 -14.98
CA ALA A 374 -11.26 3.36 -14.12
C ALA A 374 -10.67 2.15 -14.87
N ALA A 375 -10.98 1.99 -16.16
CA ALA A 375 -10.36 0.96 -16.99
C ALA A 375 -8.88 1.25 -17.26
N GLU A 376 -8.52 2.50 -17.58
CA GLU A 376 -7.12 2.94 -17.76
C GLU A 376 -6.30 2.72 -16.47
N GLU A 377 -6.83 3.13 -15.32
CA GLU A 377 -6.19 2.91 -14.00
C GLU A 377 -6.00 1.41 -13.68
N ALA A 378 -6.95 0.55 -14.07
CA ALA A 378 -6.83 -0.90 -13.88
C ALA A 378 -5.76 -1.53 -14.80
N ASP A 379 -5.66 -1.08 -16.04
CA ASP A 379 -4.64 -1.53 -16.98
C ASP A 379 -3.23 -1.08 -16.54
N GLU A 380 -3.10 0.15 -16.04
CA GLU A 380 -1.85 0.64 -15.43
C GLU A 380 -1.45 -0.21 -14.22
N ALA A 381 -2.37 -0.46 -13.29
CA ALA A 381 -2.11 -1.30 -12.12
C ALA A 381 -1.68 -2.72 -12.50
N LYS A 382 -2.29 -3.29 -13.55
CA LYS A 382 -1.91 -4.60 -14.08
C LYS A 382 -0.49 -4.60 -14.67
N SER A 383 -0.12 -3.55 -15.42
CA SER A 383 1.23 -3.42 -15.97
C SER A 383 2.29 -3.30 -14.87
N LEU A 384 1.99 -2.56 -13.80
CA LEU A 384 2.88 -2.43 -12.64
C LEU A 384 3.02 -3.76 -11.88
N ALA A 385 1.92 -4.50 -11.71
CA ALA A 385 1.97 -5.82 -11.10
C ALA A 385 2.82 -6.80 -11.91
N GLN A 386 2.69 -6.79 -13.25
CA GLN A 386 3.52 -7.62 -14.13
C GLN A 386 5.00 -7.26 -14.04
N ALA A 387 5.34 -5.96 -14.03
CA ALA A 387 6.72 -5.52 -13.85
C ALA A 387 7.31 -5.98 -12.51
N ALA A 388 6.53 -5.88 -11.42
CA ALA A 388 6.95 -6.36 -10.11
C ALA A 388 7.14 -7.88 -10.05
N GLU A 389 6.29 -8.66 -10.75
CA GLU A 389 6.45 -10.10 -10.90
C GLU A 389 7.71 -10.47 -11.69
N GLU A 390 8.04 -9.74 -12.76
CA GLU A 390 9.25 -9.92 -13.54
C GLU A 390 10.52 -9.62 -12.70
N GLU A 391 10.53 -8.51 -11.98
CA GLU A 391 11.63 -8.16 -11.05
C GLU A 391 11.83 -9.22 -9.96
N LEU A 392 10.74 -9.73 -9.39
CA LEU A 392 10.80 -10.79 -8.38
C LEU A 392 11.39 -12.08 -8.96
N LEU A 393 11.04 -12.42 -10.19
CA LEU A 393 11.58 -13.61 -10.87
C LEU A 393 13.07 -13.44 -11.17
N GLU A 394 13.51 -12.25 -11.57
CA GLU A 394 14.93 -11.92 -11.73
C GLU A 394 15.70 -12.02 -10.41
N ALA A 395 15.18 -11.42 -9.34
CA ALA A 395 15.76 -11.53 -8.00
C ALA A 395 15.85 -12.99 -7.51
N GLN A 396 14.83 -13.82 -7.80
CA GLN A 396 14.86 -15.26 -7.48
C GLN A 396 15.98 -16.00 -8.24
N LYS A 397 16.20 -15.68 -9.52
CA LYS A 397 17.31 -16.25 -10.31
C LYS A 397 18.66 -15.85 -9.71
N GLU A 398 18.83 -14.59 -9.35
CA GLU A 398 20.06 -14.10 -8.70
C GLU A 398 20.32 -14.81 -7.37
N VAL A 399 19.27 -15.02 -6.56
CA VAL A 399 19.38 -15.77 -5.29
C VAL A 399 19.81 -17.22 -5.53
N GLU A 400 19.22 -17.92 -6.51
CA GLU A 400 19.63 -19.30 -6.83
C GLU A 400 21.07 -19.35 -7.39
N GLU A 401 21.50 -18.34 -8.17
CA GLU A 401 22.88 -18.21 -8.61
C GLU A 401 23.84 -18.04 -7.41
N VAL A 402 23.53 -17.13 -6.47
CA VAL A 402 24.31 -16.92 -5.25
C VAL A 402 24.35 -18.18 -4.38
N LYS A 403 23.23 -18.91 -4.26
CA LYS A 403 23.16 -20.16 -3.53
C LYS A 403 24.02 -21.25 -4.17
N SER A 404 24.03 -21.35 -5.50
CA SER A 404 24.92 -22.27 -6.21
C SER A 404 26.39 -21.92 -5.96
N ARG A 405 26.76 -20.63 -6.01
CA ARG A 405 28.10 -20.13 -5.68
C ARG A 405 28.48 -20.44 -4.22
N SER A 406 27.56 -20.19 -3.29
CA SER A 406 27.75 -20.50 -1.87
C SER A 406 28.03 -21.98 -1.66
N SER A 407 27.25 -22.88 -2.26
CA SER A 407 27.48 -24.33 -2.18
C SER A 407 28.84 -24.74 -2.77
N THR A 408 29.25 -24.14 -3.89
CA THR A 408 30.59 -24.41 -4.45
C THR A 408 31.72 -23.97 -3.52
N LEU A 409 31.59 -22.79 -2.90
CA LEU A 409 32.57 -22.28 -1.94
C LEU A 409 32.62 -23.14 -0.67
N GLU A 410 31.46 -23.54 -0.14
CA GLU A 410 31.37 -24.44 1.02
C GLU A 410 32.07 -25.78 0.73
N ASN A 411 31.80 -26.39 -0.43
CA ASN A 411 32.49 -27.62 -0.85
C ASN A 411 34.00 -27.43 -0.96
N SER A 412 34.46 -26.28 -1.50
CA SER A 412 35.89 -25.98 -1.61
C SER A 412 36.55 -25.79 -0.24
N LEU A 413 35.83 -25.21 0.72
CA LEU A 413 36.30 -25.00 2.09
C LEU A 413 36.44 -26.35 2.82
N VAL A 414 35.46 -27.25 2.68
CA VAL A 414 35.55 -28.60 3.23
C VAL A 414 36.71 -29.39 2.63
N ALA A 415 36.96 -29.24 1.33
CA ALA A 415 38.12 -29.86 0.68
C ALA A 415 39.45 -29.33 1.24
N ALA A 416 39.59 -28.00 1.38
CA ALA A 416 40.77 -27.38 1.97
C ALA A 416 40.98 -27.78 3.44
N GLN A 417 39.91 -27.90 4.23
CA GLN A 417 39.98 -28.40 5.61
C GLN A 417 40.52 -29.83 5.68
N LYS A 418 40.04 -30.74 4.82
CA LYS A 418 40.54 -32.11 4.74
C LYS A 418 42.00 -32.18 4.31
N GLU A 419 42.43 -31.29 3.40
CA GLU A 419 43.83 -31.17 2.99
C GLU A 419 44.71 -30.67 4.15
N ILE A 420 44.24 -29.70 4.93
CA ILE A 420 44.94 -29.23 6.15
C ILE A 420 45.07 -30.36 7.18
N GLU A 421 44.00 -31.14 7.41
CA GLU A 421 44.06 -32.30 8.31
C GLU A 421 45.03 -33.37 7.80
N ALA A 422 45.01 -33.68 6.51
CA ALA A 422 45.96 -34.59 5.88
C ALA A 422 47.40 -34.08 6.01
N ALA A 423 47.64 -32.78 5.82
CA ALA A 423 48.94 -32.14 6.00
C ALA A 423 49.41 -32.23 7.46
N LYS A 424 48.53 -32.01 8.44
CA LYS A 424 48.84 -32.18 9.89
C LYS A 424 49.20 -33.63 10.23
N VAL A 425 48.49 -34.61 9.66
CA VAL A 425 48.82 -36.03 9.86
C VAL A 425 50.18 -36.34 9.22
N ALA A 426 50.44 -35.86 8.01
CA ALA A 426 51.73 -36.02 7.35
C ALA A 426 52.88 -35.35 8.14
N GLU A 427 52.64 -34.18 8.71
CA GLU A 427 53.57 -33.46 9.59
C GLU A 427 53.89 -34.26 10.86
N MET A 428 52.88 -34.83 11.51
CA MET A 428 53.05 -35.71 12.68
C MET A 428 53.85 -36.97 12.32
N LEU A 429 53.52 -37.63 11.20
CA LEU A 429 54.27 -38.79 10.71
C LEU A 429 55.73 -38.43 10.38
N ALA A 430 55.97 -37.26 9.80
CA ALA A 430 57.32 -36.76 9.54
C ALA A 430 58.08 -36.50 10.85
N ARG A 431 57.44 -35.92 11.87
CA ARG A 431 58.04 -35.76 13.21
C ARG A 431 58.36 -37.10 13.86
N ASP A 432 57.46 -38.07 13.80
CA ASP A 432 57.69 -39.41 14.34
C ASP A 432 58.84 -40.12 13.61
N ALA A 433 58.93 -39.97 12.28
CA ALA A 433 60.04 -40.48 11.49
C ALA A 433 61.37 -39.81 11.88
N ILE A 434 61.39 -38.49 12.08
CA ILE A 434 62.57 -37.77 12.57
C ILE A 434 62.98 -38.28 13.96
N SER A 435 62.04 -38.39 14.90
CA SER A 435 62.33 -38.91 16.25
C SER A 435 62.81 -40.36 16.22
N ALA A 436 62.26 -41.20 15.34
CA ALA A 436 62.72 -42.57 15.14
C ALA A 436 64.12 -42.61 14.54
N LEU A 437 64.43 -41.74 13.59
CA LEU A 437 65.78 -41.58 13.04
C LEU A 437 66.76 -41.11 14.12
N GLU A 438 66.45 -40.06 14.90
CA GLU A 438 67.27 -39.59 16.03
C GLU A 438 67.50 -40.69 17.09
N LYS A 439 66.48 -41.51 17.39
CA LYS A 439 66.62 -42.68 18.28
C LYS A 439 67.47 -43.79 17.66
N SER A 440 67.35 -44.03 16.35
CA SER A 440 68.17 -44.99 15.62
C SER A 440 69.63 -44.51 15.49
N GLU A 441 69.84 -43.21 15.39
CA GLU A 441 71.14 -42.55 15.30
C GLU A 441 71.79 -42.50 16.69
N SER A 442 71.05 -42.14 17.75
CA SER A 442 71.55 -42.21 19.14
C SER A 442 71.83 -43.63 19.64
N THR A 443 71.12 -44.66 19.14
CA THR A 443 71.48 -46.08 19.40
C THR A 443 72.64 -46.57 18.53
N LYS A 444 72.89 -45.96 17.37
CA LYS A 444 74.13 -46.12 16.60
C LYS A 444 75.32 -45.37 17.20
N ASN A 445 75.08 -44.32 18.00
CA ASN A 445 76.12 -43.51 18.62
C ASN A 445 76.80 -44.15 19.85
N SER A 446 76.71 -45.48 20.00
CA SER A 446 77.70 -46.26 20.76
C SER A 446 78.81 -46.84 19.88
N ASN A 447 78.76 -46.69 18.56
CA ASN A 447 79.88 -46.99 17.67
C ASN A 447 79.80 -46.19 16.37
N GLU A 448 80.90 -45.48 16.10
CA GLU A 448 81.26 -44.76 14.86
C GLU A 448 80.88 -43.28 14.78
N ASN A 449 81.95 -42.47 14.88
CA ASN A 449 82.00 -41.05 14.52
C ASN A 449 81.52 -40.84 13.08
N SER A 450 80.44 -40.10 12.90
CA SER A 450 80.16 -39.38 11.67
C SER A 450 79.45 -38.08 11.99
N SER A 451 80.01 -37.03 11.42
CA SER A 451 79.73 -35.62 11.66
C SER A 451 78.25 -35.26 11.51
N SER A 452 77.84 -34.25 12.27
CA SER A 452 76.58 -33.50 12.17
C SER A 452 76.02 -33.45 10.74
N SER A 453 74.72 -33.69 10.60
CA SER A 453 73.89 -33.39 9.41
C SER A 453 74.10 -31.95 8.92
N MET A 454 75.19 -31.72 8.19
CA MET A 454 75.53 -30.48 7.53
C MET A 454 75.31 -30.74 6.04
N VAL A 455 74.18 -30.25 5.51
CA VAL A 455 73.90 -30.26 4.08
C VAL A 455 74.85 -29.27 3.42
N THR A 456 75.96 -29.77 2.89
CA THR A 456 76.89 -28.99 2.09
C THR A 456 76.32 -28.80 0.69
N LEU A 457 75.71 -27.62 0.44
CA LEU A 457 75.40 -27.15 -0.90
C LEU A 457 76.71 -26.74 -1.60
N THR A 458 76.87 -27.14 -2.85
CA THR A 458 77.97 -26.60 -3.67
C THR A 458 77.69 -25.13 -3.97
N LEU A 459 78.76 -24.34 -4.18
CA LEU A 459 78.63 -22.89 -4.41
C LEU A 459 77.74 -22.60 -5.63
N ASP A 460 77.83 -23.43 -6.66
CA ASP A 460 77.03 -23.31 -7.88
C ASP A 460 75.53 -23.56 -7.61
N GLU A 461 75.19 -24.59 -6.82
CA GLU A 461 73.80 -24.88 -6.42
C GLU A 461 73.20 -23.77 -5.55
N TYR A 462 73.99 -23.15 -4.67
CA TYR A 462 73.56 -21.98 -3.90
C TYR A 462 73.23 -20.79 -4.80
N HIS A 463 74.06 -20.52 -5.81
CA HIS A 463 73.81 -19.42 -6.75
C HIS A 463 72.59 -19.69 -7.65
N GLU A 464 72.37 -20.93 -8.08
CA GLU A 464 71.18 -21.31 -8.84
C GLU A 464 69.89 -21.15 -8.01
N LEU A 465 69.88 -21.67 -6.78
CA LEU A 465 68.74 -21.52 -5.87
C LEU A 465 68.49 -20.07 -5.48
N SER A 466 69.54 -19.29 -5.23
CA SER A 466 69.44 -17.85 -4.93
C SER A 466 68.86 -17.08 -6.13
N THR A 467 69.29 -17.40 -7.35
CA THR A 467 68.75 -16.80 -8.58
C THR A 467 67.29 -17.19 -8.80
N GLN A 468 66.93 -18.44 -8.51
CA GLN A 468 65.55 -18.92 -8.63
C GLN A 468 64.64 -18.28 -7.59
N ALA A 469 65.10 -18.12 -6.34
CA ALA A 469 64.39 -17.42 -5.28
C ALA A 469 64.15 -15.94 -5.65
N TYR A 470 65.18 -15.26 -6.17
CA TYR A 470 65.06 -13.87 -6.61
C TYR A 470 64.05 -13.70 -7.77
N LYS A 471 64.07 -14.61 -8.75
CA LYS A 471 63.07 -14.61 -9.84
C LYS A 471 61.64 -14.86 -9.34
N ALA A 472 61.48 -15.76 -8.36
CA ALA A 472 60.17 -16.02 -7.75
C ALA A 472 59.67 -14.80 -6.95
N GLU A 473 60.57 -14.13 -6.24
CA GLU A 473 60.29 -12.88 -5.52
C GLU A 473 59.91 -11.74 -6.47
N GLU A 474 60.62 -11.57 -7.59
CA GLU A 474 60.28 -10.57 -8.62
C GLU A 474 58.89 -10.83 -9.23
N GLN A 475 58.55 -12.10 -9.51
CA GLN A 475 57.23 -12.47 -9.97
C GLN A 475 56.13 -12.24 -8.91
N ALA A 476 56.42 -12.48 -7.63
CA ALA A 476 55.51 -12.19 -6.54
C ALA A 476 55.28 -10.68 -6.40
N ASN A 477 56.35 -9.89 -6.42
CA ASN A 477 56.29 -8.42 -6.35
C ASN A 477 55.52 -7.84 -7.55
N ALA A 478 55.74 -8.33 -8.77
CA ALA A 478 54.97 -7.91 -9.93
C ALA A 478 53.47 -8.21 -9.79
N ARG A 479 53.09 -9.35 -9.20
CA ARG A 479 51.68 -9.68 -8.91
C ARG A 479 51.09 -8.77 -7.84
N ILE A 480 51.86 -8.46 -6.79
CA ILE A 480 51.44 -7.53 -5.74
C ILE A 480 51.25 -6.12 -6.31
N GLU A 481 52.14 -5.64 -7.17
CA GLU A 481 52.01 -4.35 -7.85
C GLU A 481 50.77 -4.29 -8.74
N ALA A 482 50.51 -5.35 -9.52
CA ALA A 482 49.31 -5.44 -10.36
C ALA A 482 48.02 -5.43 -9.52
N ALA A 483 47.98 -6.18 -8.41
CA ALA A 483 46.85 -6.17 -7.49
C ALA A 483 46.66 -4.78 -6.84
N ASN A 484 47.76 -4.13 -6.42
CA ASN A 484 47.71 -2.79 -5.87
C ASN A 484 47.24 -1.74 -6.88
N ALA A 485 47.58 -1.89 -8.17
CA ALA A 485 47.07 -1.03 -9.23
C ALA A 485 45.56 -1.19 -9.41
N GLN A 486 45.04 -2.42 -9.35
CA GLN A 486 43.60 -2.69 -9.40
C GLN A 486 42.87 -2.12 -8.17
N ILE A 487 43.44 -2.25 -6.97
CA ILE A 487 42.89 -1.66 -5.75
C ILE A 487 42.81 -0.13 -5.85
N LYS A 488 43.85 0.53 -6.39
CA LYS A 488 43.84 1.99 -6.60
C LYS A 488 42.74 2.40 -7.57
N LEU A 489 42.60 1.70 -8.70
CA LEU A 489 41.52 1.97 -9.66
C LEU A 489 40.13 1.75 -9.04
N ALA A 490 39.93 0.67 -8.28
CA ALA A 490 38.68 0.40 -7.59
C ALA A 490 38.33 1.52 -6.59
N ARG A 491 39.30 1.96 -5.78
CA ARG A 491 39.11 3.08 -4.85
C ARG A 491 38.79 4.38 -5.56
N GLU A 492 39.44 4.69 -6.68
CA GLU A 492 39.09 5.87 -7.48
C GLU A 492 37.66 5.79 -8.05
N CYS A 493 37.22 4.61 -8.50
CA CYS A 493 35.84 4.41 -8.95
C CYS A 493 34.82 4.57 -7.81
N GLU A 494 35.15 4.08 -6.62
CA GLU A 494 34.37 4.28 -5.40
C GLU A 494 34.24 5.78 -5.07
N TYR A 495 35.36 6.52 -5.02
CA TYR A 495 35.33 7.97 -4.80
C TYR A 495 34.47 8.71 -5.82
N ARG A 496 34.59 8.41 -7.12
CA ARG A 496 33.75 9.02 -8.16
C ARG A 496 32.26 8.66 -8.02
N SER A 497 31.95 7.50 -7.46
CA SER A 497 30.55 7.11 -7.22
C SER A 497 29.96 7.82 -6.00
N LEU A 498 30.76 8.01 -4.95
CA LEU A 498 30.38 8.77 -3.76
C LEU A 498 30.19 10.26 -4.09
N GLU A 499 31.06 10.86 -4.89
CA GLU A 499 30.93 12.24 -5.37
C GLU A 499 29.60 12.44 -6.13
N ARG A 500 29.26 11.53 -7.05
CA ARG A 500 27.96 11.58 -7.76
C ARG A 500 26.76 11.43 -6.82
N LEU A 501 26.89 10.63 -5.76
CA LEU A 501 25.82 10.46 -4.77
C LEU A 501 25.60 11.76 -3.98
N GLU A 502 26.69 12.44 -3.62
CA GLU A 502 26.65 13.73 -2.92
C GLU A 502 25.99 14.80 -3.81
N GLU A 503 26.37 14.91 -5.08
CA GLU A 503 25.75 15.82 -6.05
C GLU A 503 24.24 15.58 -6.19
N LEU A 504 23.82 14.32 -6.33
CA LEU A 504 22.39 13.97 -6.42
C LEU A 504 21.63 14.30 -5.13
N ASN A 505 22.27 14.13 -3.98
CA ASN A 505 21.66 14.49 -2.70
C ASN A 505 21.50 16.01 -2.54
N GLU A 506 22.49 16.79 -2.99
CA GLU A 506 22.38 18.25 -3.06
C GLU A 506 21.25 18.68 -4.01
N GLU A 507 21.15 18.11 -5.21
CA GLU A 507 20.06 18.38 -6.16
C GLU A 507 18.68 18.02 -5.59
N LEU A 508 18.57 16.88 -4.89
CA LEU A 508 17.34 16.47 -4.21
C LEU A 508 16.95 17.49 -3.13
N SER A 509 17.93 17.95 -2.33
CA SER A 509 17.69 18.96 -1.30
C SER A 509 17.15 20.27 -1.88
N LEU A 510 17.75 20.74 -2.98
CA LEU A 510 17.31 21.94 -3.71
C LEU A 510 15.91 21.74 -4.31
N ARG A 511 15.64 20.58 -4.90
CA ARG A 511 14.32 20.25 -5.45
C ARG A 511 13.27 20.22 -4.34
N LYS A 512 13.57 19.64 -3.19
CA LYS A 512 12.69 19.60 -2.02
C LYS A 512 12.40 21.00 -1.47
N GLU A 513 13.41 21.86 -1.40
CA GLU A 513 13.21 23.25 -0.99
C GLU A 513 12.32 24.00 -1.99
N SER A 514 12.57 23.84 -3.30
CA SER A 514 11.73 24.44 -4.35
C SER A 514 10.28 23.97 -4.27
N LEU A 515 10.05 22.68 -3.98
CA LEU A 515 8.74 22.10 -3.79
C LEU A 515 8.04 22.72 -2.58
N ASN A 516 8.72 22.81 -1.43
CA ASN A 516 8.18 23.43 -0.22
C ASN A 516 7.81 24.90 -0.43
N ILE A 517 8.59 25.65 -1.21
CA ILE A 517 8.26 27.03 -1.57
C ILE A 517 7.01 27.07 -2.46
N ALA A 518 6.92 26.19 -3.47
CA ALA A 518 5.78 26.12 -4.36
C ALA A 518 4.48 25.73 -3.63
N THR A 519 4.53 24.73 -2.74
CA THR A 519 3.39 24.31 -1.93
C THR A 519 2.98 25.41 -0.95
N GLY A 520 3.93 26.03 -0.24
CA GLY A 520 3.62 27.13 0.67
C GLY A 520 3.05 28.36 -0.05
N ASN A 521 3.42 28.61 -1.31
CA ASN A 521 2.82 29.66 -2.13
C ASN A 521 1.41 29.28 -2.62
N ALA A 522 1.19 28.01 -2.99
CA ALA A 522 -0.13 27.51 -3.37
C ALA A 522 -1.12 27.57 -2.20
N GLU A 523 -0.68 27.20 -1.00
CA GLU A 523 -1.47 27.31 0.23
C GLU A 523 -1.82 28.77 0.55
N LYS A 524 -0.85 29.70 0.43
CA LYS A 524 -1.11 31.13 0.58
C LYS A 524 -2.13 31.64 -0.43
N ALA A 525 -1.98 31.28 -1.71
CA ALA A 525 -2.93 31.67 -2.75
C ALA A 525 -4.33 31.09 -2.51
N ALA A 526 -4.43 29.85 -2.01
CA ALA A 526 -5.69 29.24 -1.61
C ALA A 526 -6.31 29.95 -0.39
N GLY A 527 -5.50 30.31 0.61
CA GLY A 527 -5.94 31.11 1.76
C GLY A 527 -6.42 32.50 1.36
N GLU A 528 -5.72 33.18 0.44
CA GLU A 528 -6.13 34.46 -0.13
C GLU A 528 -7.44 34.33 -0.92
N LYS A 529 -7.60 33.28 -1.74
CA LYS A 529 -8.85 32.98 -2.44
C LYS A 529 -10.01 32.80 -1.45
N LEU A 530 -9.83 31.99 -0.42
CA LEU A 530 -10.86 31.77 0.61
C LEU A 530 -11.20 33.06 1.37
N ALA A 531 -10.21 33.90 1.67
CA ALA A 531 -10.44 35.20 2.29
C ALA A 531 -11.30 36.12 1.39
N VAL A 532 -11.00 36.18 0.10
CA VAL A 532 -11.79 36.94 -0.89
C VAL A 532 -13.20 36.38 -1.03
N GLU A 533 -13.35 35.05 -1.10
CA GLU A 533 -14.67 34.41 -1.16
C GLU A 533 -15.50 34.70 0.09
N HIS A 534 -14.89 34.70 1.28
CA HIS A 534 -15.57 35.07 2.51
C HIS A 534 -16.00 36.54 2.49
N GLU A 535 -15.13 37.46 2.06
CA GLU A 535 -15.48 38.88 1.89
C GLU A 535 -16.64 39.08 0.91
N LEU A 536 -16.65 38.37 -0.22
CA LEU A 536 -17.76 38.38 -1.18
C LEU A 536 -19.06 37.85 -0.58
N ARG A 537 -19.02 36.76 0.21
CA ARG A 537 -20.21 36.24 0.92
C ARG A 537 -20.75 37.27 1.91
N THR A 538 -19.89 37.94 2.67
CA THR A 538 -20.33 39.01 3.57
C THR A 538 -20.91 40.21 2.81
N TRP A 539 -20.33 40.57 1.67
CA TRP A 539 -20.83 41.67 0.84
C TRP A 539 -22.17 41.36 0.17
N LEU A 540 -22.38 40.11 -0.28
CA LEU A 540 -23.67 39.65 -0.82
C LEU A 540 -24.76 39.66 0.25
N VAL A 541 -24.45 39.21 1.47
CA VAL A 541 -25.37 39.26 2.62
C VAL A 541 -25.68 40.71 3.02
N ASP A 542 -24.70 41.61 2.97
CA ASP A 542 -24.89 43.03 3.25
C ASP A 542 -25.72 43.73 2.15
N GLN A 543 -25.62 43.29 0.88
CA GLN A 543 -26.45 43.77 -0.24
C GLN A 543 -27.92 43.33 -0.16
N GLU A 544 -28.23 42.21 0.49
CA GLU A 544 -29.60 41.68 0.58
C GLU A 544 -30.48 42.32 1.67
N SER A 545 -30.02 43.41 2.31
CA SER A 545 -30.86 44.22 3.22
C SER A 545 -31.41 45.48 2.52
N PRO A 546 -32.72 45.81 2.65
CA PRO A 546 -33.40 46.73 1.73
C PRO A 546 -33.28 48.21 2.13
N LYS A 547 -32.85 49.06 1.18
CA LYS A 547 -33.35 50.42 0.84
C LYS A 547 -32.39 51.09 -0.17
N GLU A 548 -32.81 51.20 -1.42
CA GLU A 548 -33.43 52.40 -2.06
C GLU A 548 -32.42 53.41 -2.64
N HIS A 549 -32.59 53.67 -3.95
CA HIS A 549 -32.00 54.73 -4.81
C HIS A 549 -30.52 54.52 -5.19
N THR A 550 -30.05 54.61 -6.44
CA THR A 550 -30.49 55.41 -7.60
C THR A 550 -29.78 54.90 -8.86
N ALA A 551 -30.44 55.04 -10.01
CA ALA A 551 -29.90 54.77 -11.35
C ALA A 551 -28.72 55.69 -11.73
N ALA A 552 -27.71 55.14 -12.42
CA ALA A 552 -26.89 55.84 -13.40
C ALA A 552 -26.07 54.85 -14.25
N GLU A 553 -26.57 54.64 -15.47
CA GLU A 553 -25.90 54.42 -16.75
C GLU A 553 -24.38 54.61 -16.81
N ILE A 554 -23.67 53.69 -17.47
CA ILE A 554 -22.64 53.89 -18.53
C ILE A 554 -22.07 52.51 -18.95
N GLU A 555 -22.44 52.07 -20.15
CA GLU A 555 -21.63 51.22 -21.04
C GLU A 555 -20.62 52.13 -21.78
N PRO A 556 -19.40 51.68 -22.19
CA PRO A 556 -19.30 50.75 -23.34
C PRO A 556 -18.03 49.84 -23.48
N VAL A 557 -18.26 48.67 -24.08
CA VAL A 557 -17.59 48.11 -25.29
C VAL A 557 -16.12 47.57 -25.30
N HIS A 558 -16.01 46.37 -25.91
CA HIS A 558 -14.94 45.67 -26.68
C HIS A 558 -14.08 44.53 -26.07
N GLU A 559 -14.40 43.31 -26.55
CA GLU A 559 -13.54 42.26 -27.15
C GLU A 559 -12.57 41.38 -26.33
N SER A 560 -13.02 40.12 -26.18
CA SER A 560 -12.39 38.90 -26.73
C SER A 560 -11.58 37.97 -25.80
N LEU A 561 -11.81 36.68 -26.07
CA LEU A 561 -11.06 35.45 -25.73
C LEU A 561 -11.43 34.67 -24.43
N SER A 562 -12.33 33.69 -24.64
CA SER A 562 -12.43 32.39 -23.92
C SER A 562 -11.14 31.54 -24.06
N PRO A 563 -10.95 30.34 -23.43
CA PRO A 563 -11.95 29.45 -22.78
C PRO A 563 -11.52 28.69 -21.49
N LYS A 564 -12.53 28.10 -20.79
CA LYS A 564 -12.57 26.77 -20.10
C LYS A 564 -11.55 26.52 -18.96
N GLU A 565 -11.77 25.73 -17.91
CA GLU A 565 -12.72 24.69 -17.52
C GLU A 565 -12.50 24.50 -16.00
N ALA A 566 -13.55 24.28 -15.20
CA ALA A 566 -13.36 23.78 -13.84
C ALA A 566 -14.54 22.88 -13.46
N VAL A 567 -14.25 21.58 -13.38
CA VAL A 567 -15.06 20.57 -12.70
C VAL A 567 -14.86 20.75 -11.18
N PRO A 568 -15.92 20.64 -10.37
CA PRO A 568 -15.83 20.91 -8.93
C PRO A 568 -15.43 19.65 -8.16
N SER A 569 -14.82 19.84 -7.00
CA SER A 569 -14.76 18.80 -5.97
C SER A 569 -14.92 19.43 -4.61
N ASN A 570 -15.87 18.83 -3.90
CA ASN A 570 -16.46 19.27 -2.64
C ASN A 570 -15.47 19.32 -1.49
N SER A 571 -15.79 20.28 -0.63
CA SER A 571 -15.41 20.50 0.76
C SER A 571 -15.47 19.28 1.67
N THR A 572 -14.58 19.23 2.66
CA THR A 572 -14.99 18.99 4.06
C THR A 572 -14.07 19.74 5.02
N GLU A 573 -14.71 20.22 6.09
CA GLU A 573 -14.30 21.07 7.21
C GLU A 573 -13.01 20.55 7.93
N ASP A 574 -12.24 21.33 8.70
CA ASP A 574 -12.69 21.95 9.95
C ASP A 574 -11.56 22.78 10.62
N GLY A 575 -11.93 23.75 11.46
CA GLY A 575 -11.17 24.06 12.68
C GLY A 575 -10.11 25.19 12.71
N SER A 576 -10.57 26.35 13.19
CA SER A 576 -9.99 27.06 14.36
C SER A 576 -8.96 28.21 14.23
N SER A 577 -9.45 29.37 14.72
CA SER A 577 -8.78 30.39 15.58
C SER A 577 -8.05 31.60 14.98
N SER A 578 -8.79 32.72 14.99
CA SER A 578 -8.41 34.09 15.40
C SER A 578 -6.97 34.30 15.92
N TYR A 579 -6.27 35.32 15.42
CA TYR A 579 -5.97 36.57 16.16
C TYR A 579 -5.44 37.70 15.25
N LYS A 580 -5.88 38.91 15.61
CA LYS A 580 -5.61 40.22 15.01
C LYS A 580 -4.12 40.60 15.05
N ASN A 581 -3.60 41.27 14.02
CA ASN A 581 -3.10 42.65 14.19
C ASN A 581 -2.72 43.37 12.88
N LYS A 582 -3.14 44.64 12.84
CA LYS A 582 -2.82 45.67 11.84
C LYS A 582 -1.43 46.27 12.12
N LYS A 583 -0.63 46.55 11.08
CA LYS A 583 -0.18 47.91 10.67
C LYS A 583 1.17 47.92 9.88
N LYS A 584 1.05 48.46 8.65
CA LYS A 584 1.80 49.58 8.03
C LYS A 584 3.33 49.48 7.81
N LYS A 585 3.65 49.42 6.50
CA LYS A 585 4.54 50.29 5.68
C LYS A 585 6.00 50.51 6.12
N LYS A 586 6.94 50.23 5.19
CA LYS A 586 7.81 51.24 4.56
C LYS A 586 8.56 50.69 3.35
N LYS A 587 8.91 51.62 2.46
CA LYS A 587 9.39 51.47 1.08
C LYS A 587 10.93 51.41 1.00
N SER A 588 11.42 50.69 -0.02
CA SER A 588 12.53 50.99 -0.96
C SER A 588 13.87 51.57 -0.50
N LEU A 589 14.99 51.02 -1.00
CA LEU A 589 15.89 51.64 -2.02
C LEU A 589 17.10 50.73 -2.36
N PHE A 590 17.46 50.73 -3.66
CA PHE A 590 18.40 49.89 -4.45
C PHE A 590 19.90 50.29 -4.31
N PRO A 591 20.88 50.04 -5.23
CA PRO A 591 21.07 49.07 -6.37
C PRO A 591 22.52 48.48 -6.50
N SER A 592 22.78 47.54 -7.43
CA SER A 592 23.89 47.65 -8.43
C SER A 592 23.91 46.52 -9.47
N LYS A 593 24.18 46.90 -10.72
CA LYS A 593 24.50 46.05 -11.88
C LYS A 593 26.01 45.80 -11.93
N VAL A 594 26.44 44.58 -12.27
CA VAL A 594 27.69 44.36 -13.03
C VAL A 594 27.47 43.25 -14.07
N VAL A 595 27.84 43.58 -15.30
CA VAL A 595 27.95 42.75 -16.50
C VAL A 595 29.27 41.97 -16.46
N MET A 596 29.33 40.70 -16.87
CA MET A 596 30.47 40.15 -17.63
C MET A 596 30.12 38.85 -18.39
N PHE A 597 30.56 38.83 -19.64
CA PHE A 597 30.67 37.71 -20.58
C PHE A 597 31.64 36.63 -20.07
N PHE A 598 31.47 35.35 -20.46
CA PHE A 598 32.50 34.42 -20.98
C PHE A 598 31.79 33.13 -21.45
N ALA A 599 31.75 32.84 -22.75
CA ALA A 599 32.71 32.04 -23.51
C ALA A 599 32.52 30.52 -23.39
N LYS A 600 31.84 29.97 -24.41
CA LYS A 600 31.92 28.57 -24.85
C LYS A 600 33.40 28.20 -25.09
N LYS A 601 33.94 27.22 -24.37
CA LYS A 601 35.16 26.50 -24.76
C LYS A 601 34.88 25.00 -24.89
N LYS A 602 35.29 24.48 -26.05
CA LYS A 602 35.42 23.07 -26.40
C LYS A 602 36.47 22.39 -25.52
N THR A 603 36.27 21.10 -25.24
CA THR A 603 37.36 20.13 -25.11
C THR A 603 37.09 18.95 -26.05
N HIS A 604 38.11 18.60 -26.82
CA HIS A 604 38.18 17.44 -27.71
C HIS A 604 38.76 16.23 -26.96
N PRO A 605 38.60 15.00 -27.48
CA PRO A 605 38.98 13.77 -26.81
C PRO A 605 40.49 13.55 -26.84
N THR A 606 41.01 12.80 -25.87
CA THR A 606 42.37 12.25 -25.90
C THR A 606 42.32 10.73 -26.05
N LYS A 607 43.35 10.25 -26.75
CA LYS A 607 43.64 8.87 -27.16
C LYS A 607 43.64 7.87 -26.02
#